data_AF-A0A3D0I652-F1
#
_entry.id   AF-A0A3D0I652-F1
#
_cell.length_a   1.000
_cell.length_b   1.000
_cell.length_c   1.000
_cell.angle_alpha   90.00
_cell.angle_beta   90.00
_cell.angle_gamma   90.00
#
_symmetry.space_group_name_H-M   'P 1'
#
loop_
_entity.id
_entity.type
_entity.pdbx_description
1 polymer ?
#
loop_
_entity_poly.entity_id
_entity_poly.type
_entity_poly.pdbx_seq_one_letter_code
_entity_poly.pdbx_strand_id
1 'polypeptide(L)'
;MRLADKKPSPETIGLVPAELAEKYGCLPLFTKREGGANTLYIGIEDPSDLKALDELSFRIGMKVKPVLVGPSELREAIARIYHHRGSGEAEETGSIAETLFEPGDTAPVLDPPLAASPPAERRPAPPTPAREPELILDEPVPREPARAAPKAGVEDEGAKPREVPTRLILRALTQLLIEKGVIRREELMDRLKALEQTGEGGGKH
;
A
#
# COMPACT_ATOMS: atom_id res chain seq x y z
N MET A 1 15.77 -4.48 2.79
CA MET A 1 15.16 -4.06 1.51
C MET A 1 15.33 -2.55 1.44
N ARG A 2 15.96 -2.01 0.40
CA ARG A 2 16.13 -0.56 0.26
C ARG A 2 14.91 0.00 -0.46
N LEU A 3 14.30 1.01 0.13
CA LEU A 3 13.27 1.86 -0.45
C LEU A 3 13.78 2.64 -1.67
N ALA A 4 15.07 2.97 -1.69
CA ALA A 4 15.71 3.71 -2.79
C ALA A 4 15.58 3.04 -4.17
N ASP A 5 15.44 1.71 -4.24
CA ASP A 5 15.33 0.97 -5.50
C ASP A 5 13.90 0.94 -6.07
N LYS A 6 12.89 1.29 -5.25
CA LYS A 6 11.48 1.33 -5.65
C LYS A 6 11.05 2.78 -5.83
N LYS A 7 11.01 3.23 -7.08
CA LYS A 7 10.42 4.53 -7.44
C LYS A 7 8.90 4.38 -7.52
N PRO A 8 8.12 4.92 -6.56
CA PRO A 8 6.66 4.92 -6.68
C PRO A 8 6.24 5.74 -7.90
N SER A 9 5.20 5.29 -8.60
CA SER A 9 4.61 6.07 -9.69
C SER A 9 3.97 7.36 -9.13
N PRO A 10 3.88 8.45 -9.91
CA PRO A 10 3.26 9.69 -9.46
C PRO A 10 1.79 9.50 -9.03
N GLU A 11 1.09 8.57 -9.66
CA GLU A 11 -0.27 8.18 -9.27
C GLU A 11 -0.30 7.56 -7.86
N THR A 12 0.70 6.75 -7.52
CA THR A 12 0.83 6.13 -6.19
C THR A 12 1.19 7.16 -5.12
N ILE A 13 2.03 8.14 -5.46
CA ILE A 13 2.35 9.26 -4.57
C ILE A 13 1.11 10.10 -4.28
N GLY A 14 0.27 10.35 -5.29
CA GLY A 14 -0.97 11.12 -5.14
C GLY A 14 -2.02 10.47 -4.22
N LEU A 15 -1.94 9.16 -3.96
CA LEU A 15 -2.83 8.47 -3.02
C LEU A 15 -2.55 8.81 -1.56
N VAL A 16 -1.32 9.23 -1.24
CA VAL A 16 -0.92 9.61 0.12
C VAL A 16 -0.39 11.05 0.06
N PRO A 17 -1.20 12.05 0.42
CA PRO A 17 -0.76 13.43 0.57
C PRO A 17 0.39 13.58 1.56
N ALA A 18 1.19 14.65 1.41
CA ALA A 18 2.32 14.95 2.29
C ALA A 18 1.92 14.97 3.77
N GLU A 19 0.77 15.57 4.08
CA GLU A 19 0.24 15.64 5.46
C GLU A 19 0.01 14.25 6.08
N LEU A 20 -0.51 13.29 5.31
CA LEU A 20 -0.68 11.92 5.79
C LEU A 20 0.67 11.20 5.91
N ALA A 21 1.57 11.40 4.93
CA ALA A 21 2.90 10.80 4.95
C ALA A 21 3.70 11.24 6.19
N GLU A 22 3.65 12.54 6.54
CA GLU A 22 4.31 13.08 7.72
C GLU A 22 3.62 12.69 9.02
N LYS A 23 2.29 12.76 9.08
CA LYS A 23 1.52 12.43 10.30
C LYS A 23 1.69 10.98 10.73
N TYR A 24 1.63 10.04 9.79
CA TYR A 24 1.71 8.60 10.07
C TYR A 24 3.11 8.03 9.85
N GLY A 25 4.09 8.85 9.49
CA GLY A 25 5.45 8.39 9.18
C GLY A 25 5.44 7.28 8.13
N CYS A 26 4.80 7.54 6.99
CA CYS A 26 4.54 6.51 6.00
C CYS A 26 4.79 6.99 4.56
N LEU A 27 5.09 6.06 3.66
CA LEU A 27 5.38 6.37 2.27
C LEU A 27 4.72 5.37 1.30
N PRO A 28 3.98 5.82 0.28
CA PRO A 28 3.44 4.92 -0.74
C PRO A 28 4.57 4.35 -1.62
N LEU A 29 4.60 3.03 -1.80
CA LEU A 29 5.67 2.34 -2.56
C LEU A 29 5.21 1.91 -3.95
N PHE A 30 4.13 1.15 -4.00
CA PHE A 30 3.52 0.66 -5.23
C PHE A 30 2.11 0.14 -4.95
N THR A 31 1.27 0.14 -5.97
CA THR A 31 -0.02 -0.53 -5.94
C THR A 31 0.07 -1.87 -6.65
N LYS A 32 -0.67 -2.86 -6.16
CA LYS A 32 -0.79 -4.18 -6.80
C LYS A 32 -2.24 -4.64 -6.73
N ARG A 33 -2.75 -5.23 -7.80
CA ARG A 33 -4.07 -5.84 -7.80
C ARG A 33 -3.99 -7.25 -7.23
N GLU A 34 -4.73 -7.52 -6.16
CA GLU A 34 -4.82 -8.83 -5.50
C GLU A 34 -6.29 -9.18 -5.27
N GLY A 35 -6.72 -10.36 -5.72
CA GLY A 35 -8.11 -10.83 -5.50
C GLY A 35 -9.19 -9.92 -6.10
N GLY A 36 -8.89 -9.20 -7.18
CA GLY A 36 -9.82 -8.30 -7.85
C GLY A 36 -9.81 -6.85 -7.36
N ALA A 37 -9.22 -6.57 -6.19
CA ALA A 37 -9.10 -5.23 -5.61
C ALA A 37 -7.67 -4.67 -5.69
N ASN A 38 -7.53 -3.34 -5.65
CA ASN A 38 -6.23 -2.68 -5.59
C ASN A 38 -5.74 -2.58 -4.14
N THR A 39 -4.50 -3.01 -3.91
CA THR A 39 -3.80 -2.97 -2.63
C THR A 39 -2.62 -2.00 -2.73
N LEU A 40 -2.53 -1.05 -1.81
CA LEU A 40 -1.42 -0.12 -1.68
C LEU A 40 -0.39 -0.66 -0.70
N TYR A 41 0.86 -0.76 -1.12
CA TYR A 41 1.98 -1.10 -0.25
C TYR A 41 2.60 0.19 0.28
N ILE A 42 2.71 0.28 1.61
CA ILE A 42 3.18 1.49 2.30
C ILE A 42 4.41 1.13 3.12
N GLY A 43 5.47 1.91 2.96
CA GLY A 43 6.63 1.87 3.84
C GLY A 43 6.31 2.59 5.15
N ILE A 44 6.45 1.90 6.28
CA ILE A 44 6.30 2.48 7.63
C ILE A 44 7.48 2.08 8.52
N GLU A 45 7.83 2.93 9.50
CA GLU A 45 8.87 2.64 10.50
C GLU A 45 8.44 1.57 11.50
N ASP A 46 7.20 1.63 12.00
CA ASP A 46 6.65 0.65 12.93
C ASP A 46 5.29 0.11 12.44
N PRO A 47 5.21 -1.15 11.97
CA PRO A 47 3.96 -1.76 11.52
C PRO A 47 3.09 -2.27 12.68
N SER A 48 3.49 -2.06 13.94
CA SER A 48 2.77 -2.55 15.12
C SER A 48 1.55 -1.69 15.46
N ASP A 49 1.53 -0.44 15.01
CA ASP A 49 0.36 0.44 15.13
C ASP A 49 -0.72 0.10 14.11
N LEU A 50 -1.52 -0.92 14.44
CA LEU A 50 -2.65 -1.35 13.60
C LEU A 50 -3.74 -0.27 13.49
N LYS A 51 -3.87 0.65 14.47
CA LYS A 51 -4.88 1.72 14.43
C LYS A 51 -4.51 2.75 13.37
N ALA A 52 -3.25 3.15 13.31
CA ALA A 52 -2.74 4.05 12.28
C ALA A 52 -2.94 3.46 10.87
N LEU A 53 -2.67 2.16 10.71
CA LEU A 53 -2.85 1.47 9.43
C LEU A 53 -4.33 1.37 9.01
N ASP A 54 -5.23 1.13 9.95
CA ASP A 54 -6.68 1.08 9.67
C ASP A 54 -7.20 2.46 9.25
N GLU A 55 -6.84 3.52 9.99
CA GLU A 55 -7.23 4.90 9.65
C GLU A 55 -6.66 5.31 8.28
N LEU A 56 -5.41 4.95 7.99
CA LEU A 56 -4.78 5.21 6.70
C LEU A 56 -5.51 4.48 5.57
N SER A 57 -5.90 3.22 5.79
CA SER A 57 -6.69 2.46 4.81
C SER A 57 -8.07 3.07 4.57
N PHE A 58 -8.71 3.57 5.62
CA PHE A 58 -10.02 4.21 5.56
C PHE A 58 -9.95 5.52 4.77
N ARG A 59 -8.94 6.37 5.05
CA ARG A 59 -8.73 7.63 4.33
C ARG A 59 -8.39 7.43 2.85
N ILE A 60 -7.60 6.41 2.54
CA ILE A 60 -7.19 6.10 1.16
C ILE A 60 -8.30 5.38 0.38
N GLY A 61 -9.22 4.70 1.07
CA GLY A 61 -10.32 3.93 0.45
C GLY A 61 -9.85 2.64 -0.23
N MET A 62 -8.67 2.12 0.15
CA MET A 62 -8.05 0.94 -0.46
C MET A 62 -7.41 0.07 0.61
N LYS A 63 -7.16 -1.20 0.28
CA LYS A 63 -6.46 -2.09 1.19
C LYS A 63 -5.00 -1.66 1.29
N VAL A 64 -4.52 -1.41 2.52
CA VAL A 64 -3.13 -1.04 2.78
C VAL A 64 -2.36 -2.25 3.29
N LYS A 65 -1.13 -2.45 2.78
CA LYS A 65 -0.18 -3.43 3.30
C LYS A 65 1.09 -2.72 3.79
N PRO A 66 1.41 -2.79 5.08
CA PRO A 66 2.63 -2.20 5.61
C PRO A 66 3.87 -2.98 5.18
N VAL A 67 4.96 -2.26 4.97
CA VAL A 67 6.30 -2.77 4.70
C VAL A 67 7.25 -2.03 5.64
N LEU A 68 7.99 -2.78 6.46
CA LEU A 68 8.95 -2.20 7.39
C LEU A 68 10.11 -1.52 6.63
N VAL A 69 10.38 -0.27 6.97
CA VAL A 69 11.48 0.54 6.42
C VAL A 69 12.27 1.21 7.52
N GLY A 70 13.55 1.45 7.24
CA GLY A 70 14.41 2.13 8.19
C GLY A 70 14.02 3.61 8.35
N PRO A 71 14.09 4.18 9.57
CA PRO A 71 13.66 5.55 9.85
C PRO A 71 14.42 6.60 9.03
N SER A 72 15.73 6.41 8.85
CA SER A 72 16.55 7.32 8.05
C SER A 72 16.16 7.31 6.57
N GLU A 73 15.89 6.12 6.03
CA GLU A 73 15.51 5.93 4.63
C GLU A 73 14.11 6.49 4.35
N LEU A 74 13.17 6.27 5.28
CA LEU A 74 11.83 6.82 5.22
C LEU A 74 11.84 8.35 5.21
N ARG A 75 12.56 8.99 6.15
CA ARG A 75 12.68 10.46 6.21
C ARG A 75 13.28 11.05 4.94
N GLU A 76 14.36 10.44 4.42
CA GLU A 76 15.00 10.90 3.18
C GLU A 76 14.06 10.72 1.97
N ALA A 77 13.25 9.66 1.94
CA ALA A 77 12.29 9.42 0.86
C ALA A 77 11.11 10.40 0.91
N ILE A 78 10.53 10.66 2.08
CA ILE A 78 9.47 11.67 2.27
C ILE A 78 9.99 13.03 1.80
N ALA A 79 11.19 13.42 2.21
CA ALA A 79 11.78 14.69 1.82
C ALA A 79 11.98 14.81 0.30
N ARG A 80 12.49 13.76 -0.35
CA ARG A 80 12.68 13.73 -1.80
C ARG A 80 11.38 13.76 -2.60
N ILE A 81 10.33 13.11 -2.11
CA ILE A 81 9.08 12.95 -2.85
C ILE A 81 8.16 14.16 -2.67
N TYR A 82 8.04 14.68 -1.46
CA TYR A 82 7.09 15.75 -1.15
C TYR A 82 7.73 17.15 -1.13
N HIS A 83 8.98 17.32 -0.69
CA HIS A 83 9.62 18.64 -0.69
C HIS A 83 10.18 19.07 -2.05
N HIS A 84 10.31 18.18 -3.04
CA HIS A 84 10.61 18.58 -4.43
C HIS A 84 9.35 18.91 -5.25
N ARG A 85 8.15 18.59 -4.75
CA ARG A 85 6.87 18.88 -5.42
C ARG A 85 6.19 20.14 -4.87
N GLY A 86 6.72 20.72 -3.78
CA GLY A 86 6.16 21.89 -3.07
C GLY A 86 6.28 23.24 -3.78
N SER A 87 6.57 23.30 -5.09
CA SER A 87 6.49 24.55 -5.87
C SER A 87 5.21 24.68 -6.71
N GLY A 88 4.25 23.75 -6.60
CA GLY A 88 2.95 23.89 -7.24
C GLY A 88 1.87 23.07 -6.53
N GLU A 89 0.80 23.76 -6.16
CA GLU A 89 -0.51 23.19 -5.80
C GLU A 89 -0.62 22.63 -4.36
N ALA A 90 -0.49 23.53 -3.38
CA ALA A 90 -1.38 23.51 -2.23
C ALA A 90 -2.65 24.29 -2.62
N GLU A 91 -3.64 23.59 -3.19
CA GLU A 91 -4.99 24.15 -3.32
C GLU A 91 -5.60 24.19 -1.93
N GLU A 92 -5.52 25.38 -1.34
CA GLU A 92 -6.38 25.83 -0.26
C GLU A 92 -7.85 25.66 -0.66
N THR A 93 -8.53 24.72 -0.03
CA THR A 93 -9.94 24.86 0.29
C THR A 93 -10.01 24.63 1.79
N GLY A 94 -10.28 25.60 2.65
CA GLY A 94 -11.16 26.74 2.50
C GLY A 94 -12.03 26.74 3.75
N SER A 95 -11.55 27.43 4.77
CA SER A 95 -12.33 28.19 5.76
C SER A 95 -13.66 27.60 6.26
N ILE A 96 -13.67 27.17 7.53
CA ILE A 96 -14.69 27.71 8.45
C ILE A 96 -14.00 28.50 9.55
N ALA A 97 -14.34 29.77 9.55
CA ALA A 97 -13.96 30.77 10.52
C ALA A 97 -14.61 30.46 11.89
N GLU A 98 -13.86 30.80 12.94
CA GLU A 98 -14.33 31.54 14.10
C GLU A 98 -15.48 30.92 14.91
N THR A 99 -15.14 30.36 16.07
CA THR A 99 -15.85 30.72 17.29
C THR A 99 -14.85 30.80 18.44
N LEU A 100 -14.55 32.05 18.78
CA LEU A 100 -13.99 32.48 20.04
C LEU A 100 -14.93 32.04 21.18
N PHE A 101 -14.44 31.27 22.15
CA PHE A 101 -14.99 31.30 23.50
C PHE A 101 -13.84 31.47 24.49
N GLU A 102 -13.94 32.55 25.25
CA GLU A 102 -12.96 33.06 26.21
C GLU A 102 -12.80 32.17 27.46
N PRO A 103 -11.66 32.29 28.18
CA PRO A 103 -11.34 31.48 29.35
C PRO A 103 -12.05 32.03 30.60
N GLY A 104 -12.66 31.13 31.39
CA GLY A 104 -13.40 31.48 32.61
C GLY A 104 -13.25 30.40 33.69
N ASP A 105 -12.21 30.61 34.49
CA ASP A 105 -11.90 30.06 35.81
C ASP A 105 -13.09 29.57 36.66
N THR A 106 -13.06 28.32 37.13
CA THR A 106 -13.24 27.94 38.54
C THR A 106 -12.80 26.48 38.75
N ALA A 107 -11.66 26.27 39.41
CA ALA A 107 -11.31 25.02 40.11
C ALA A 107 -11.81 25.10 41.57
N PRO A 108 -11.63 24.09 42.44
CA PRO A 108 -11.64 22.63 42.31
C PRO A 108 -12.68 21.99 43.27
N VAL A 109 -13.14 20.77 43.01
CA VAL A 109 -13.69 19.92 44.10
C VAL A 109 -13.07 18.54 44.04
N LEU A 110 -12.43 18.22 45.15
CA LEU A 110 -11.70 17.01 45.48
C LEU A 110 -12.69 16.07 46.18
N ASP A 111 -12.89 14.88 45.64
CA ASP A 111 -13.32 13.72 46.42
C ASP A 111 -12.68 12.45 45.82
N PRO A 112 -11.85 11.71 46.59
CA PRO A 112 -11.32 10.42 46.18
C PRO A 112 -12.32 9.29 46.48
N PRO A 113 -12.46 8.26 45.64
CA PRO A 113 -13.00 6.99 46.09
C PRO A 113 -11.86 6.10 46.62
N LEU A 114 -11.79 5.96 47.94
CA LEU A 114 -11.01 4.92 48.63
C LEU A 114 -11.91 3.73 48.99
N ALA A 115 -11.43 2.53 48.66
CA ALA A 115 -11.84 1.19 49.12
C ALA A 115 -13.19 0.66 48.56
N ALA A 116 -13.36 -0.63 48.27
CA ALA A 116 -12.65 -1.82 48.69
C ALA A 116 -12.75 -2.93 47.63
N SER A 117 -11.73 -3.78 47.54
CA SER A 117 -11.78 -5.07 46.85
C SER A 117 -12.81 -6.00 47.49
N PRO A 118 -13.58 -6.77 46.71
CA PRO A 118 -14.10 -8.07 47.15
C PRO A 118 -13.19 -9.23 46.68
N PRO A 119 -13.09 -10.31 47.47
CA PRO A 119 -12.24 -11.47 47.20
C PRO A 119 -12.94 -12.57 46.36
N ALA A 120 -12.08 -13.43 45.79
CA ALA A 120 -12.28 -14.85 45.53
C ALA A 120 -13.28 -15.35 44.47
N GLU A 121 -12.70 -16.08 43.49
CA GLU A 121 -13.16 -17.38 42.94
C GLU A 121 -14.50 -17.39 42.17
N ARG A 122 -14.60 -17.88 40.93
CA ARG A 122 -14.18 -19.22 40.45
C ARG A 122 -14.01 -19.18 38.93
N ARG A 123 -12.83 -19.58 38.44
CA ARG A 123 -12.70 -20.15 37.09
C ARG A 123 -13.40 -21.51 37.10
N PRO A 124 -14.28 -21.84 36.14
CA PRO A 124 -14.51 -23.24 35.82
C PRO A 124 -13.27 -23.77 35.08
N ALA A 125 -12.65 -24.81 35.65
CA ALA A 125 -11.55 -25.55 35.08
C ALA A 125 -12.00 -26.35 33.83
N PRO A 126 -11.08 -26.65 32.89
CA PRO A 126 -11.34 -27.58 31.80
C PRO A 126 -11.41 -29.02 32.35
N PRO A 127 -12.29 -29.91 31.85
CA PRO A 127 -12.16 -31.33 32.12
C PRO A 127 -10.99 -31.91 31.31
N THR A 128 -10.05 -32.54 31.99
CA THR A 128 -8.98 -33.41 31.42
C THR A 128 -9.28 -34.88 31.82
N PRO A 129 -8.50 -35.87 31.35
CA PRO A 129 -8.83 -36.84 30.29
C PRO A 129 -9.20 -38.24 30.84
N ALA A 130 -9.77 -39.12 30.00
CA ALA A 130 -9.67 -40.57 30.23
C ALA A 130 -10.01 -41.40 28.98
N ARG A 131 -9.01 -42.18 28.55
CA ARG A 131 -9.03 -43.54 27.95
C ARG A 131 -8.45 -43.67 26.54
N GLU A 132 -7.19 -44.09 26.53
CA GLU A 132 -6.67 -45.10 25.60
C GLU A 132 -7.37 -46.45 25.86
N PRO A 133 -7.45 -47.32 24.84
CA PRO A 133 -6.50 -48.44 24.87
C PRO A 133 -5.79 -48.71 23.54
N GLU A 134 -4.60 -49.28 23.71
CA GLU A 134 -3.62 -49.73 22.73
C GLU A 134 -4.05 -50.86 21.77
N LEU A 135 -3.19 -51.02 20.75
CA LEU A 135 -2.86 -52.23 19.99
C LEU A 135 -3.83 -52.65 18.88
N ILE A 136 -3.36 -52.60 17.63
CA ILE A 136 -3.02 -53.80 16.85
C ILE A 136 -2.00 -53.43 15.75
N LEU A 137 -1.09 -54.37 15.56
CA LEU A 137 0.16 -54.38 14.82
C LEU A 137 0.01 -54.49 13.28
N ASP A 138 1.09 -54.08 12.61
CA ASP A 138 1.69 -54.63 11.38
C ASP A 138 1.13 -54.33 9.96
N GLU A 139 2.09 -54.11 9.05
CA GLU A 139 2.12 -53.80 7.60
C GLU A 139 1.30 -54.74 6.66
N PRO A 140 1.31 -54.63 5.29
CA PRO A 140 1.83 -53.59 4.37
C PRO A 140 0.81 -53.15 3.28
N VAL A 141 1.19 -52.11 2.53
CA VAL A 141 0.58 -51.66 1.26
C VAL A 141 0.69 -52.72 0.15
N PRO A 142 -0.40 -53.01 -0.59
CA PRO A 142 -0.31 -53.49 -1.97
C PRO A 142 -0.85 -52.47 -2.99
N ARG A 143 -0.23 -52.55 -4.17
CA ARG A 143 -0.27 -51.65 -5.32
C ARG A 143 -1.59 -51.69 -6.11
N GLU A 144 -1.84 -50.57 -6.78
CA GLU A 144 -2.74 -50.29 -7.93
C GLU A 144 -2.91 -51.45 -8.94
N PRO A 145 -4.02 -51.50 -9.72
CA PRO A 145 -4.03 -50.73 -10.98
C PRO A 145 -5.40 -50.20 -11.49
N ALA A 146 -5.30 -49.08 -12.21
CA ALA A 146 -5.95 -48.73 -13.47
C ALA A 146 -7.48 -48.90 -13.61
N ARG A 147 -8.18 -47.76 -13.72
CA ARG A 147 -9.38 -47.65 -14.56
C ARG A 147 -9.37 -46.35 -15.36
N ALA A 148 -9.55 -46.52 -16.66
CA ALA A 148 -9.44 -45.50 -17.68
C ALA A 148 -10.76 -44.74 -17.95
N ALA A 149 -10.57 -43.48 -18.39
CA ALA A 149 -11.44 -42.63 -19.22
C ALA A 149 -12.70 -41.99 -18.58
N PRO A 150 -13.23 -40.85 -19.11
CA PRO A 150 -12.87 -40.14 -20.35
C PRO A 150 -12.54 -38.63 -20.21
N LYS A 151 -11.90 -38.11 -21.27
CA LYS A 151 -11.63 -36.69 -21.50
C LYS A 151 -12.88 -35.94 -21.96
N ALA A 152 -13.16 -34.82 -21.31
CA ALA A 152 -13.83 -33.64 -21.83
C ALA A 152 -13.08 -32.46 -21.19
N GLY A 153 -12.32 -31.66 -21.92
CA GLY A 153 -12.84 -30.80 -22.97
C GLY A 153 -13.21 -29.43 -22.37
N VAL A 154 -12.24 -28.77 -21.72
CA VAL A 154 -12.22 -27.31 -21.60
C VAL A 154 -10.78 -26.90 -21.88
N GLU A 155 -10.58 -26.51 -23.12
CA GLU A 155 -9.39 -25.85 -23.61
C GLU A 155 -9.39 -24.44 -23.01
N ASP A 156 -8.83 -24.28 -21.81
CA ASP A 156 -8.37 -22.96 -21.36
C ASP A 156 -6.99 -22.73 -21.99
N GLU A 157 -7.06 -22.44 -23.29
CA GLU A 157 -5.95 -21.99 -24.12
C GLU A 157 -5.41 -20.68 -23.54
N GLY A 158 -4.34 -20.80 -22.77
CA GLY A 158 -3.28 -19.80 -22.63
C GLY A 158 -3.72 -18.35 -22.65
N ALA A 159 -4.09 -17.81 -21.50
CA ALA A 159 -3.96 -16.38 -21.22
C ALA A 159 -2.47 -15.99 -21.26
N LYS A 160 -1.90 -15.90 -22.46
CA LYS A 160 -0.64 -15.20 -22.69
C LYS A 160 -0.81 -13.79 -22.12
N PRO A 161 0.14 -13.27 -21.32
CA PRO A 161 0.14 -11.87 -20.92
C PRO A 161 -0.10 -11.05 -22.19
N ARG A 162 -1.15 -10.21 -22.20
CA ARG A 162 -1.38 -9.27 -23.31
C ARG A 162 -0.21 -8.28 -23.30
N GLU A 163 0.88 -8.64 -23.97
CA GLU A 163 2.00 -7.75 -24.21
C GLU A 163 1.49 -6.60 -25.07
N VAL A 164 1.26 -5.46 -24.43
CA VAL A 164 0.82 -4.27 -25.13
C VAL A 164 2.02 -3.77 -25.94
N PRO A 165 1.90 -3.63 -27.28
CA PRO A 165 3.02 -3.20 -28.09
C PRO A 165 3.45 -1.78 -27.66
N THR A 166 4.76 -1.57 -27.52
CA THR A 166 5.35 -0.33 -26.99
C THR A 166 4.85 0.94 -27.69
N ARG A 167 4.58 0.85 -29.01
CA ARG A 167 4.03 1.97 -29.79
C ARG A 167 2.63 2.39 -29.31
N LEU A 168 1.79 1.45 -28.91
CA LEU A 168 0.47 1.75 -28.36
C LEU A 168 0.59 2.37 -26.96
N ILE A 169 1.51 1.87 -26.14
CA ILE A 169 1.79 2.45 -24.82
C ILE A 169 2.24 3.91 -24.97
N LEU A 170 3.21 4.16 -25.86
CA LEU A 170 3.71 5.51 -26.12
C LEU A 170 2.62 6.45 -26.64
N ARG A 171 1.80 5.96 -27.59
CA ARG A 171 0.66 6.71 -28.12
C ARG A 171 -0.36 7.06 -27.04
N ALA A 172 -0.75 6.08 -26.21
CA ALA A 172 -1.71 6.27 -25.13
C ALA A 172 -1.19 7.24 -24.07
N LEU A 173 0.07 7.09 -23.65
CA LEU A 173 0.71 7.99 -22.69
C LEU A 173 0.79 9.42 -23.25
N THR A 174 1.21 9.58 -24.50
CA THR A 174 1.30 10.89 -25.17
C THR A 174 -0.07 11.58 -25.20
N GLN A 175 -1.11 10.86 -25.58
CA GLN A 175 -2.47 11.37 -25.63
C GLN A 175 -2.95 11.82 -24.25
N LEU A 176 -2.75 10.99 -23.22
CA LEU A 176 -3.16 11.29 -21.86
C LEU A 176 -2.45 12.52 -21.28
N LEU A 177 -1.15 12.66 -21.52
CA LEU A 177 -0.37 13.80 -21.02
C LEU A 177 -0.80 15.13 -21.68
N ILE A 178 -1.19 15.10 -22.96
CA ILE A 178 -1.73 16.28 -23.65
C ILE A 178 -3.13 16.62 -23.14
N GLU A 179 -4.01 15.64 -22.99
CA GLU A 179 -5.39 15.85 -22.48
C GLU A 179 -5.41 16.37 -21.05
N LYS A 180 -4.47 15.92 -20.22
CA LYS A 180 -4.30 16.41 -18.85
C LYS A 180 -3.55 17.74 -18.76
N GLY A 181 -3.08 18.29 -19.89
CA GLY A 181 -2.36 19.56 -19.95
C GLY A 181 -0.94 19.53 -19.36
N VAL A 182 -0.41 18.35 -19.06
CA VAL A 182 0.94 18.16 -18.48
C VAL A 182 2.02 18.52 -19.49
N ILE A 183 1.78 18.22 -20.77
CA ILE A 183 2.68 18.59 -21.88
C ILE A 183 1.87 19.19 -23.04
N ARG A 184 2.46 20.12 -23.78
CA ARG A 184 1.90 20.59 -25.06
C ARG A 184 2.48 19.79 -26.22
N ARG A 185 1.68 19.60 -27.27
CA ARG A 185 2.10 18.89 -28.50
C ARG A 185 3.37 19.51 -29.10
N GLU A 186 3.45 20.84 -29.11
CA GLU A 186 4.59 21.60 -29.65
C GLU A 186 5.88 21.27 -28.91
N GLU A 187 5.86 21.36 -27.57
CA GLU A 187 7.00 21.07 -26.70
C GLU A 187 7.50 19.63 -26.86
N LEU A 188 6.59 18.65 -26.99
CA LEU A 188 6.95 17.26 -27.24
C LEU A 188 7.65 17.10 -28.60
N MET A 189 7.14 17.76 -29.65
CA MET A 189 7.74 17.69 -30.99
C MET A 189 9.12 18.34 -31.03
N ASP A 190 9.31 19.46 -30.33
CA ASP A 190 10.61 20.13 -30.23
C ASP A 190 11.62 19.28 -29.47
N ARG A 191 11.19 18.64 -28.37
CA ARG A 191 12.02 17.68 -27.62
C ARG A 191 12.40 16.46 -28.46
N LEU A 192 11.48 15.92 -29.25
CA LEU A 192 11.75 14.76 -30.11
C LEU A 192 12.78 15.11 -31.20
N LYS A 193 12.63 16.28 -31.86
CA LYS A 193 13.61 16.77 -32.83
C LYS A 193 14.99 17.02 -32.21
N ALA A 194 15.05 17.54 -30.98
CA ALA A 194 16.31 17.74 -30.26
C ALA A 194 16.99 16.40 -29.93
N LEU A 195 16.21 15.37 -29.60
CA LEU A 195 16.72 14.03 -29.33
C LEU A 195 17.19 13.31 -30.61
N GLU A 196 16.49 13.47 -31.74
CA GLU A 196 16.96 12.93 -33.03
C GLU A 196 18.30 13.57 -33.45
N GLN A 197 18.43 14.90 -33.29
CA GLN A 197 19.68 15.61 -33.58
C GLN A 197 20.83 15.23 -32.63
N THR A 198 20.52 14.83 -31.39
CA THR A 198 21.53 14.35 -30.42
C THR A 198 21.93 12.89 -30.69
N GLY A 199 21.00 12.09 -31.23
CA GLY A 199 21.21 10.68 -31.56
C GLY A 199 22.06 10.44 -32.83
N GLU A 200 22.10 11.38 -33.76
CA GLU A 200 22.92 11.26 -34.99
C GLU A 200 24.42 11.53 -34.78
N GLY A 201 24.85 11.99 -33.58
CA GLY A 201 26.26 12.27 -33.25
C GLY A 201 27.04 11.11 -32.62
N GLY A 202 26.40 10.00 -32.26
CA GLY A 202 27.01 8.92 -31.44
C GLY A 202 27.62 7.75 -32.21
N GLY A 203 27.67 7.82 -33.55
CA GLY A 203 28.05 6.70 -34.41
C GLY A 203 29.21 7.00 -35.34
N LYS A 204 30.35 7.50 -34.83
CA LYS A 204 31.66 7.42 -35.51
C LYS A 204 32.79 7.84 -34.57
N HIS A 205 33.52 6.86 -34.04
CA HIS A 205 34.98 6.67 -34.17
C HIS A 205 35.47 5.63 -33.17
#